data_AF-A0A1I8MZ29-F1
#
_entry.id   AF-A0A1I8MZ29-F1
#
_cell.length_a   1.000
_cell.length_b   1.000
_cell.length_c   1.000
_cell.angle_alpha   90.00
_cell.angle_beta   90.00
_cell.angle_gamma   90.00
#
_symmetry.space_group_name_H-M   'P 1'
#
loop_
_entity.id
_entity.type
_entity.pdbx_description
1 polymer ?
#
loop_
_entity_poly.entity_id
_entity_poly.type
_entity_poly.pdbx_seq_one_letter_code
_entity_poly.pdbx_strand_id
1 'polypeptide(L)'
;MWRNFLISFERALVITPAIKPRQCQWHAHITKASSQRSLSSSFVLHKTETLPNNSSSEGDGEYIVPYKPEYERSQSSRALMESIRTRFRFSDKEMQQIMEDPQVAKNYRKKSLLLTLDILMAEGVTRKQFVEYPWIITLEKGSLVEKISILKSLRGFRDINDFVPFLRLHLSRLRRLATSMNNEADLVTFGNRVYYIADKLHVPASLVNKYLAKRLFVLEMPLHMFKTNLELMLKYNVESKNILKDLWAFRYAPRSVEMRLKRAISAKKDKIMPWMVRCPESILQKSLQISLDDLEILGDRTPAEYIGDRLGFNAEEAMCIMNKHPQVKKVRMTKIKEVLDYLLNEAKFTRHEIAQVPRILCHSLETTKQRMEELKQHGCRPSSLVILCKSKREYSKFLNSWIDQYNPNKSIQKNEIKEENDQS
;
A
#
# COMPACT_ATOMS: atom_id res chain seq x y z
N MET A 1 -11.91 -5.12 -6.98
CA MET A 1 -11.10 -6.09 -7.75
C MET A 1 -9.59 -5.84 -7.67
N TRP A 2 -9.08 -4.60 -7.77
CA TRP A 2 -7.62 -4.34 -7.68
C TRP A 2 -6.99 -4.60 -6.30
N ARG A 3 -7.72 -4.41 -5.20
CA ARG A 3 -7.24 -4.74 -3.84
C ARG A 3 -7.00 -6.25 -3.64
N ASN A 4 -7.88 -7.10 -4.17
CA ASN A 4 -7.73 -8.56 -4.08
C ASN A 4 -6.60 -9.10 -4.97
N PHE A 5 -6.27 -8.38 -6.05
CA PHE A 5 -5.17 -8.72 -6.94
C PHE A 5 -3.80 -8.39 -6.32
N LEU A 6 -3.68 -7.27 -5.61
CA LEU A 6 -2.47 -6.93 -4.84
C LEU A 6 -2.21 -7.94 -3.69
N ILE A 7 -3.25 -8.38 -2.99
CA ILE A 7 -3.14 -9.38 -1.91
C ILE A 7 -2.77 -10.76 -2.45
N SER A 8 -3.30 -11.16 -3.61
CA SER A 8 -2.93 -12.42 -4.27
C SER A 8 -1.49 -12.39 -4.83
N PHE A 9 -1.02 -11.21 -5.26
CA PHE A 9 0.35 -11.01 -5.74
C PHE A 9 1.40 -11.09 -4.61
N GLU A 10 1.08 -10.60 -3.40
CA GLU A 10 1.97 -10.74 -2.24
C GLU A 10 2.09 -12.20 -1.75
N ARG A 11 1.02 -13.00 -1.86
CA ARG A 11 1.05 -14.43 -1.49
C ARG A 11 1.87 -15.29 -2.46
N ALA A 12 1.95 -14.90 -3.73
CA ALA A 12 2.75 -15.63 -4.74
C ALA A 12 4.26 -15.40 -4.63
N LEU A 13 4.72 -14.46 -3.78
CA LEU A 13 6.13 -14.15 -3.55
C LEU A 13 6.74 -14.93 -2.35
N VAL A 14 5.98 -15.85 -1.73
CA VAL A 14 6.55 -16.81 -0.77
C VAL A 14 7.30 -17.88 -1.56
N ILE A 15 8.57 -17.60 -1.82
CA ILE A 15 9.54 -18.57 -2.32
C ILE A 15 9.72 -19.63 -1.22
N THR A 16 9.21 -20.82 -1.46
CA THR A 16 9.61 -22.03 -0.72
C THR A 16 11.10 -22.28 -0.95
N PRO A 17 11.94 -22.38 0.09
CA PRO A 17 13.31 -22.82 -0.09
C PRO A 17 13.31 -24.34 -0.23
N ALA A 18 13.53 -24.83 -1.44
CA ALA A 18 13.90 -26.23 -1.66
C ALA A 18 15.20 -26.26 -2.49
N ILE A 19 16.28 -26.69 -1.83
CA ILE A 19 17.22 -27.74 -2.26
C ILE A 19 18.38 -27.74 -1.24
N LYS A 20 18.54 -28.86 -0.54
CA LYS A 20 19.62 -29.14 0.42
C LYS A 20 20.97 -29.26 -0.31
N PRO A 21 22.09 -28.75 0.23
CA PRO A 21 23.40 -29.17 -0.21
C PRO A 21 23.74 -30.55 0.35
N ARG A 22 24.37 -31.36 -0.51
CA ARG A 22 24.89 -32.71 -0.25
C ARG A 22 25.85 -32.72 0.94
N GLN A 23 25.70 -33.73 1.81
CA GLN A 23 26.66 -34.11 2.84
C GLN A 23 27.99 -34.53 2.18
N CYS A 24 29.07 -33.81 2.49
CA CYS A 24 30.42 -34.35 2.43
C CYS A 24 30.82 -34.77 3.85
N GLN A 25 31.09 -36.06 4.01
CA GLN A 25 31.62 -36.67 5.22
C GLN A 25 33.08 -36.24 5.42
N TRP A 26 33.40 -35.74 6.60
CA TRP A 26 34.76 -35.77 7.15
C TRP A 26 34.68 -36.34 8.55
N HIS A 27 35.22 -37.55 8.72
CA HIS A 27 35.52 -38.16 10.00
C HIS A 27 36.79 -37.53 10.57
N ALA A 28 36.74 -37.09 11.83
CA ALA A 28 37.90 -37.13 12.72
C ALA A 28 37.43 -37.16 14.19
N HIS A 29 38.03 -38.10 14.92
CA HIS A 29 37.79 -38.50 16.30
C HIS A 29 38.41 -37.54 17.34
N ILE A 30 38.17 -37.87 18.63
CA ILE A 30 38.95 -37.53 19.86
C ILE A 30 38.49 -36.23 20.56
N THR A 31 38.12 -36.13 21.85
CA THR A 31 38.00 -37.05 23.02
C THR A 31 37.08 -36.43 24.09
N LYS A 32 36.52 -37.28 24.94
CA LYS A 32 35.80 -36.96 26.18
C LYS A 32 36.71 -36.34 27.25
N ALA A 33 36.19 -35.37 27.99
CA ALA A 33 36.51 -35.20 29.41
C ALA A 33 35.32 -34.58 30.15
N SER A 34 34.83 -35.33 31.14
CA SER A 34 33.80 -35.03 32.11
C SER A 34 34.28 -34.06 33.19
N SER A 35 33.39 -33.21 33.72
CA SER A 35 33.24 -33.11 35.17
C SER A 35 31.91 -32.47 35.57
N GLN A 36 31.21 -33.17 36.45
CA GLN A 36 30.03 -32.75 37.20
C GLN A 36 30.39 -31.65 38.21
N ARG A 37 29.43 -30.78 38.57
CA ARG A 37 28.91 -30.67 39.95
C ARG A 37 27.71 -29.73 40.03
N SER A 38 26.72 -30.22 40.76
CA SER A 38 25.44 -29.67 41.16
C SER A 38 25.49 -28.95 42.51
N LEU A 39 24.31 -28.40 42.88
CA LEU A 39 23.73 -28.07 44.20
C LEU A 39 23.43 -26.56 44.31
N SER A 40 22.18 -26.09 44.17
CA SER A 40 21.00 -26.21 45.05
C SER A 40 21.15 -25.49 46.39
N SER A 41 20.32 -24.47 46.61
CA SER A 41 19.89 -24.04 47.96
C SER A 41 18.62 -23.20 47.83
N SER A 42 17.53 -23.78 48.32
CA SER A 42 16.25 -23.15 48.63
C SER A 42 16.25 -22.81 50.11
N PHE A 43 15.67 -21.69 50.54
CA PHE A 43 15.16 -21.58 51.91
C PHE A 43 13.87 -20.77 51.99
N VAL A 44 13.01 -21.25 52.88
CA VAL A 44 11.58 -20.98 53.08
C VAL A 44 11.39 -20.34 54.45
N LEU A 45 10.41 -19.43 54.53
CA LEU A 45 9.64 -18.89 55.67
C LEU A 45 10.25 -18.82 57.09
N HIS A 46 10.02 -17.68 57.73
CA HIS A 46 9.57 -17.66 59.13
C HIS A 46 8.38 -16.72 59.35
N LYS A 47 7.33 -17.29 59.96
CA LYS A 47 6.22 -16.66 60.70
C LYS A 47 6.75 -15.89 61.91
N THR A 48 6.04 -14.84 62.31
CA THR A 48 5.96 -14.40 63.72
C THR A 48 4.52 -14.09 64.10
N GLU A 49 4.05 -14.78 65.14
CA GLU A 49 2.77 -14.61 65.84
C GLU A 49 2.84 -13.48 66.89
N THR A 50 1.65 -13.06 67.32
CA THR A 50 1.20 -11.90 68.13
C THR A 50 1.43 -12.02 69.66
N LEU A 51 1.62 -10.92 70.42
CA LEU A 51 0.66 -10.22 71.36
C LEU A 51 1.50 -9.41 72.42
N PRO A 52 0.94 -8.54 73.31
CA PRO A 52 -0.29 -7.72 73.30
C PRO A 52 -0.13 -6.25 73.80
N ASN A 53 -1.20 -5.45 73.59
CA ASN A 53 -1.72 -4.30 74.36
C ASN A 53 -0.80 -3.20 74.94
N ASN A 54 -1.02 -1.94 74.52
CA ASN A 54 -1.57 -0.91 75.42
C ASN A 54 -2.03 0.38 74.70
N SER A 55 -3.22 0.85 75.12
CA SER A 55 -3.69 2.23 75.28
C SER A 55 -3.63 3.27 74.13
N SER A 56 -4.83 3.61 73.63
CA SER A 56 -5.38 4.97 73.40
C SER A 56 -4.53 6.06 72.72
N SER A 57 -4.92 6.51 71.52
CA SER A 57 -5.68 7.77 71.31
C SER A 57 -5.97 8.01 69.83
N GLU A 58 -7.06 8.73 69.58
CA GLU A 58 -7.51 9.25 68.27
C GLU A 58 -6.43 10.09 67.56
N GLY A 59 -6.43 10.07 66.23
CA GLY A 59 -5.63 10.97 65.40
C GLY A 59 -5.52 10.50 63.94
N ASP A 60 -6.33 11.13 63.08
CA ASP A 60 -6.22 11.21 61.62
C ASP A 60 -5.96 9.93 60.80
N GLY A 61 -7.03 9.44 60.20
CA GLY A 61 -6.99 8.58 59.02
C GLY A 61 -6.39 9.33 57.84
N GLU A 62 -5.06 9.37 57.80
CA GLU A 62 -4.26 9.84 56.68
C GLU A 62 -4.70 9.08 55.42
N TYR A 63 -5.21 9.84 54.45
CA TYR A 63 -5.73 9.35 53.17
C TYR A 63 -4.57 8.76 52.35
N ILE A 64 -4.19 7.51 52.62
CA ILE A 64 -3.22 6.78 51.82
C ILE A 64 -3.91 6.41 50.49
N VAL A 65 -3.83 7.32 49.51
CA VAL A 65 -4.10 6.96 48.11
C VAL A 65 -3.17 5.81 47.76
N PRO A 66 -3.69 4.65 47.29
CA PRO A 66 -2.83 3.56 46.87
C PRO A 66 -1.91 4.07 45.77
N TYR A 67 -0.63 4.18 46.08
CA TYR A 67 0.38 4.63 45.15
C TYR A 67 0.36 3.68 43.94
N LYS A 68 -0.12 4.17 42.79
CA LYS A 68 -0.07 3.43 41.53
C LYS A 68 1.18 3.87 40.77
N PRO A 69 2.17 3.00 40.56
CA PRO A 69 3.37 3.32 39.79
C PRO A 69 3.07 3.73 38.33
N GLU A 70 1.83 3.54 37.86
CA GLU A 70 1.31 4.01 36.57
C GLU A 70 1.26 5.55 36.44
N TYR A 71 1.09 6.27 37.56
CA TYR A 71 1.04 7.74 37.57
C TYR A 71 2.42 8.38 37.42
N GLU A 72 3.46 7.84 38.07
CA GLU A 72 4.84 8.28 37.85
C GLU A 72 5.34 7.95 36.43
N ARG A 73 4.97 6.77 35.92
CA ARG A 73 5.28 6.34 34.53
C ARG A 73 4.74 7.35 33.51
N SER A 74 3.59 7.95 33.79
CA SER A 74 2.94 8.95 32.93
C SER A 74 3.58 10.33 33.08
N GLN A 75 3.97 10.74 34.30
CA GLN A 75 4.61 12.04 34.56
C GLN A 75 6.03 12.12 34.00
N SER A 76 6.87 11.08 34.18
CA SER A 76 8.24 11.07 33.64
C SER A 76 8.27 11.09 32.10
N SER A 77 7.33 10.38 31.47
CA SER A 77 7.15 10.42 30.02
C SER A 77 6.73 11.81 29.53
N ARG A 78 5.79 12.47 30.22
CA ARG A 78 5.35 13.83 29.89
C ARG A 78 6.47 14.85 30.05
N ALA A 79 7.26 14.76 31.11
CA ALA A 79 8.41 15.63 31.34
C ALA A 79 9.49 15.48 30.25
N LEU A 80 9.78 14.25 29.80
CA LEU A 80 10.71 14.03 28.69
C LEU A 80 10.18 14.59 27.37
N MET A 81 8.89 14.37 27.06
CA MET A 81 8.26 14.92 25.86
C MET A 81 8.29 16.44 25.87
N GLU A 82 7.98 17.06 27.01
CA GLU A 82 8.01 18.50 27.19
C GLU A 82 9.44 19.07 27.05
N SER A 83 10.43 18.33 27.54
CA SER A 83 11.85 18.68 27.38
C SER A 83 12.28 18.64 25.91
N ILE A 84 11.89 17.60 25.16
CA ILE A 84 12.16 17.49 23.71
C ILE A 84 11.45 18.63 22.97
N ARG A 85 10.17 18.86 23.27
CA ARG A 85 9.34 19.88 22.63
C ARG A 85 9.93 21.27 22.83
N THR A 86 10.26 21.64 24.06
CA THR A 86 10.79 22.96 24.40
C THR A 86 12.20 23.16 23.86
N ARG A 87 13.09 22.16 24.02
CA ARG A 87 14.49 22.26 23.59
C ARG A 87 14.63 22.34 22.07
N PHE A 88 13.83 21.57 21.33
CA PHE A 88 13.92 21.47 19.87
C PHE A 88 12.80 22.20 19.12
N ARG A 89 11.93 22.91 19.85
CA ARG A 89 10.83 23.73 19.31
C ARG A 89 9.90 22.95 18.37
N PHE A 90 9.49 21.74 18.75
CA PHE A 90 8.46 21.01 18.02
C PHE A 90 7.07 21.55 18.37
N SER A 91 6.17 21.59 17.40
CA SER A 91 4.74 21.80 17.66
C SER A 91 4.12 20.56 18.30
N ASP A 92 2.98 20.73 18.97
CA ASP A 92 2.28 19.61 19.62
C ASP A 92 1.89 18.53 18.60
N LYS A 93 1.49 18.94 17.39
CA LYS A 93 1.17 18.03 16.28
C LYS A 93 2.39 17.23 15.80
N GLU A 94 3.54 17.89 15.65
CA GLU A 94 4.79 17.21 15.26
C GLU A 94 5.24 16.23 16.34
N MET A 95 5.17 16.64 17.61
CA MET A 95 5.53 15.80 18.74
C MET A 95 4.61 14.58 18.83
N GLN A 96 3.31 14.76 18.66
CA GLN A 96 2.34 13.66 18.60
C GLN A 96 2.70 12.68 17.46
N GLN A 97 2.96 13.18 16.25
CA GLN A 97 3.35 12.35 15.11
C GLN A 97 4.64 11.54 15.37
N ILE A 98 5.63 12.15 16.04
CA ILE A 98 6.86 11.46 16.43
C ILE A 98 6.58 10.32 17.41
N MET A 99 5.71 10.56 18.40
CA MET A 99 5.40 9.59 19.45
C MET A 99 4.49 8.46 18.98
N GLU A 100 3.68 8.68 17.95
CA GLU A 100 2.86 7.65 17.29
C GLU A 100 3.71 6.63 16.52
N ASP A 101 5.00 6.91 16.24
CA ASP A 101 5.88 5.93 15.60
C ASP A 101 6.12 4.71 16.52
N PRO A 102 5.90 3.48 16.03
CA PRO A 102 6.01 2.28 16.85
C PRO A 102 7.39 2.05 17.48
N GLN A 103 8.48 2.45 16.79
CA GLN A 103 9.83 2.28 17.31
C GLN A 103 10.13 3.31 18.40
N VAL A 104 9.66 4.54 18.23
CA VAL A 104 9.75 5.59 19.25
C VAL A 104 8.92 5.19 20.47
N ALA A 105 7.65 4.85 20.31
CA ALA A 105 6.76 4.42 21.39
C ALA A 105 7.31 3.24 22.20
N LYS A 106 8.07 2.34 21.57
CA LYS A 106 8.72 1.21 22.26
C LYS A 106 10.01 1.59 22.99
N ASN A 107 10.78 2.55 22.47
CA ASN A 107 12.15 2.82 22.93
C ASN A 107 12.33 4.18 23.61
N TYR A 108 11.30 5.02 23.69
CA TYR A 108 11.45 6.42 24.13
C TYR A 108 11.94 6.56 25.58
N ARG A 109 11.78 5.51 26.40
CA ARG A 109 12.20 5.48 27.80
C ARG A 109 13.72 5.41 27.98
N LYS A 110 14.47 5.17 26.91
CA LYS A 110 15.95 5.22 26.96
C LYS A 110 16.39 6.68 27.06
N LYS A 111 17.16 7.02 28.11
CA LYS A 111 17.68 8.38 28.37
C LYS A 111 18.53 8.97 27.23
N SER A 112 18.83 8.21 26.18
CA SER A 112 19.69 8.63 25.08
C SER A 112 19.00 9.48 24.02
N LEU A 113 17.66 9.65 24.04
CA LEU A 113 16.95 10.36 22.96
C LEU A 113 17.45 11.81 22.77
N LEU A 114 17.61 12.55 23.87
CA LEU A 114 18.07 13.94 23.83
C LEU A 114 19.48 14.04 23.24
N LEU A 115 20.38 13.14 23.66
CA LEU A 115 21.74 13.07 23.13
C LEU A 115 21.75 12.70 21.64
N THR A 116 20.90 11.76 21.22
CA THR A 116 20.78 11.38 19.81
C THR A 116 20.26 12.55 18.96
N LEU A 117 19.27 13.29 19.45
CA LEU A 117 18.75 14.50 18.80
C LEU A 117 19.83 15.58 18.69
N ASP A 118 20.57 15.84 19.78
CA ASP A 118 21.67 16.80 19.81
C ASP A 118 22.73 16.45 18.76
N ILE A 119 23.14 15.17 18.68
CA ILE A 119 24.09 14.68 17.68
C ILE A 119 23.55 14.89 16.27
N LEU A 120 22.31 14.47 15.99
CA LEU A 120 21.72 14.60 14.65
C LEU A 120 21.60 16.06 14.21
N MET A 121 21.20 16.96 15.10
CA MET A 121 21.11 18.39 14.80
C MET A 121 22.48 19.05 14.64
N ALA A 122 23.48 18.68 15.45
CA ALA A 122 24.85 19.14 15.27
C ALA A 122 25.42 18.72 13.90
N GLU A 123 25.00 17.57 13.40
CA GLU A 123 25.36 17.05 12.08
C GLU A 123 24.56 17.68 10.92
N GLY A 124 23.60 18.57 11.23
CA GLY A 124 22.80 19.32 10.25
C GLY A 124 21.45 18.69 9.88
N VAL A 125 21.01 17.65 10.61
CA VAL A 125 19.69 17.04 10.37
C VAL A 125 18.59 18.00 10.82
N THR A 126 17.70 18.34 9.90
CA THR A 126 16.64 19.32 10.11
C THR A 126 15.44 18.73 10.85
N ARG A 127 14.65 19.61 11.49
CA ARG A 127 13.41 19.22 12.21
C ARG A 127 12.44 18.40 11.36
N LYS A 128 12.32 18.74 10.08
CA LYS A 128 11.50 18.03 9.10
C LYS A 128 11.84 16.54 9.04
N GLN A 129 13.12 16.17 9.16
CA GLN A 129 13.56 14.78 9.10
C GLN A 129 13.14 13.98 10.33
N PHE A 130 13.07 14.59 11.52
CA PHE A 130 12.57 13.91 12.73
C PHE A 130 11.08 13.59 12.63
N VAL A 131 10.30 14.45 11.96
CA VAL A 131 8.87 14.22 11.73
C VAL A 131 8.65 13.17 10.63
N GLU A 132 9.47 13.20 9.56
CA GLU A 132 9.38 12.24 8.46
C GLU A 132 9.93 10.86 8.82
N TYR A 133 10.96 10.79 9.67
CA TYR A 133 11.63 9.57 10.09
C TYR A 133 11.81 9.51 11.62
N PRO A 134 10.73 9.45 12.44
CA PRO A 134 10.83 9.52 13.91
C PRO A 134 11.78 8.50 14.53
N TRP A 135 11.84 7.29 13.97
CA TRP A 135 12.71 6.21 14.45
C TRP A 135 14.21 6.58 14.55
N ILE A 136 14.70 7.62 13.85
CA ILE A 136 16.12 8.01 13.88
C ILE A 136 16.59 8.44 15.28
N ILE A 137 15.68 8.97 16.10
CA ILE A 137 16.00 9.42 17.47
C ILE A 137 16.27 8.24 18.42
N THR A 138 15.90 7.02 18.01
CA THR A 138 16.06 5.79 18.80
C THR A 138 17.37 5.06 18.51
N LEU A 139 18.19 5.58 17.59
CA LEU A 139 19.48 5.00 17.23
C LEU A 139 20.49 5.12 18.39
N GLU A 140 21.29 4.08 18.56
CA GLU A 140 22.34 4.03 19.58
C GLU A 140 23.50 4.95 19.21
N LYS A 141 24.00 5.73 20.19
CA LYS A 141 25.04 6.75 20.02
C LYS A 141 26.26 6.24 19.25
N GLY A 142 26.86 5.13 19.68
CA GLY A 142 28.09 4.60 19.08
C GLY A 142 27.89 4.26 17.60
N SER A 143 26.83 3.50 17.30
CA SER A 143 26.49 3.13 15.92
C SER A 143 26.11 4.34 15.07
N LEU A 144 25.43 5.33 15.64
CA LEU A 144 24.99 6.52 14.93
C LEU A 144 26.15 7.37 14.42
N VAL A 145 27.10 7.70 15.31
CA VAL A 145 28.27 8.53 14.95
C VAL A 145 29.06 7.86 13.82
N GLU A 146 29.26 6.54 13.92
CA GLU A 146 29.96 5.79 12.90
C GLU A 146 29.21 5.76 11.56
N LYS A 147 27.88 5.58 11.58
CA LYS A 147 27.06 5.64 10.37
C LYS A 147 27.12 7.00 9.69
N ILE A 148 27.07 8.09 10.45
CA ILE A 148 27.17 9.45 9.90
C ILE A 148 28.54 9.68 9.27
N SER A 149 29.61 9.23 9.93
CA SER A 149 30.97 9.28 9.37
C SER A 149 31.07 8.54 8.03
N ILE A 150 30.47 7.36 7.91
CA ILE A 150 30.43 6.60 6.65
C ILE A 150 29.61 7.34 5.57
N LEU A 151 28.49 7.98 5.93
CA LEU A 151 27.71 8.75 4.95
C LEU A 151 28.48 9.98 4.45
N LYS A 152 29.19 10.68 5.34
CA LYS A 152 30.02 11.83 4.98
C LYS A 152 31.24 11.44 4.14
N SER A 153 31.69 10.19 4.20
CA SER A 153 32.78 9.69 3.34
C SER A 153 32.32 9.30 1.92
N LEU A 154 31.02 9.40 1.61
CA LEU A 154 30.53 9.21 0.26
C LEU A 154 31.08 10.31 -0.66
N ARG A 155 31.66 9.92 -1.78
CA ARG A 155 32.02 10.86 -2.85
C ARG A 155 30.75 11.54 -3.36
N GLY A 156 30.87 12.84 -3.60
CA GLY A 156 29.74 13.68 -3.99
C GLY A 156 28.69 13.92 -2.90
N PHE A 157 28.97 13.60 -1.63
CA PHE A 157 28.11 13.97 -0.51
C PHE A 157 27.91 15.50 -0.45
N ARG A 158 26.66 15.94 -0.26
CA ARG A 158 26.32 17.37 -0.16
C ARG A 158 25.57 17.69 1.12
N ASP A 159 24.50 16.94 1.39
CA ASP A 159 23.61 17.20 2.53
C ASP A 159 23.23 15.89 3.24
N ILE A 160 23.37 15.88 4.58
CA ILE A 160 22.96 14.75 5.42
C ILE A 160 21.46 14.47 5.32
N ASN A 161 20.64 15.50 5.10
CA ASN A 161 19.19 15.39 5.00
C ASN A 161 18.75 14.53 3.81
N ASP A 162 19.59 14.41 2.77
CA ASP A 162 19.33 13.51 1.65
C ASP A 162 19.52 12.04 2.03
N PHE A 163 20.38 11.73 3.01
CA PHE A 163 20.82 10.36 3.33
C PHE A 163 20.27 9.82 4.66
N VAL A 164 19.44 10.58 5.39
CA VAL A 164 18.77 10.13 6.64
C VAL A 164 18.17 8.72 6.53
N PRO A 165 17.47 8.33 5.44
CA PRO A 165 16.92 6.98 5.33
C PRO A 165 17.96 5.85 5.43
N PHE A 166 19.23 6.10 5.09
CA PHE A 166 20.31 5.11 5.15
C PHE A 166 20.82 4.86 6.57
N LEU A 167 20.51 5.74 7.54
CA LEU A 167 20.83 5.51 8.95
C LEU A 167 20.12 4.25 9.51
N ARG A 168 19.06 3.77 8.84
CA ARG A 168 18.37 2.52 9.18
C ARG A 168 19.22 1.28 8.89
N LEU A 169 20.18 1.38 7.98
CA LEU A 169 20.95 0.23 7.53
C LEU A 169 21.86 -0.30 8.63
N HIS A 170 22.14 -1.60 8.60
CA HIS A 170 23.18 -2.16 9.45
C HIS A 170 24.55 -1.60 9.03
N LEU A 171 25.42 -1.37 10.01
CA LEU A 171 26.72 -0.73 9.82
C LEU A 171 27.57 -1.42 8.74
N SER A 172 27.69 -2.76 8.79
CA SER A 172 28.40 -3.55 7.78
C SER A 172 27.81 -3.45 6.38
N ARG A 173 26.49 -3.23 6.25
CA ARG A 173 25.85 -3.03 4.95
C ARG A 173 26.09 -1.62 4.42
N LEU A 174 26.02 -0.61 5.29
CA LEU A 174 26.30 0.77 4.94
C LEU A 174 27.76 0.96 4.48
N ARG A 175 28.73 0.35 5.18
CA ARG A 175 30.15 0.35 4.77
C ARG A 175 30.32 -0.21 3.36
N ARG A 176 29.78 -1.42 3.10
CA ARG A 176 29.85 -2.04 1.76
C ARG A 176 29.21 -1.18 0.68
N LEU A 177 28.06 -0.59 0.97
CA LEU A 177 27.36 0.30 0.05
C LEU A 177 28.21 1.54 -0.28
N ALA A 178 28.77 2.19 0.74
CA ALA A 178 29.62 3.37 0.56
C ALA A 178 30.88 3.06 -0.25
N THR A 179 31.56 1.94 0.02
CA THR A 179 32.69 1.48 -0.78
C THR A 179 32.29 1.27 -2.24
N SER A 180 31.18 0.56 -2.49
CA SER A 180 30.71 0.29 -3.85
C SER A 180 30.37 1.57 -4.61
N MET A 181 29.70 2.53 -3.95
CA MET A 181 29.33 3.81 -4.58
C MET A 181 30.56 4.67 -4.86
N ASN A 182 31.53 4.71 -3.95
CA ASN A 182 32.76 5.49 -4.11
C ASN A 182 33.64 4.96 -5.25
N ASN A 183 33.68 3.63 -5.45
CA ASN A 183 34.43 3.01 -6.54
C ASN A 183 33.92 3.41 -7.93
N GLU A 184 32.65 3.82 -8.03
CA GLU A 184 32.02 4.24 -9.28
C GLU A 184 31.91 5.76 -9.43
N ALA A 185 32.39 6.53 -8.45
CA ALA A 185 32.17 7.97 -8.38
C ALA A 185 32.63 8.69 -9.65
N ASP A 186 33.79 8.29 -10.19
CA ASP A 186 34.37 8.96 -11.35
C ASP A 186 33.60 8.64 -12.66
N LEU A 187 32.71 7.65 -12.64
CA LEU A 187 31.88 7.22 -13.79
C LEU A 187 30.44 7.79 -13.75
N VAL A 188 30.08 8.45 -12.65
CA VAL A 188 28.73 8.95 -12.38
C VAL A 188 28.78 10.45 -12.21
N THR A 189 27.91 11.18 -12.90
CA THR A 189 27.86 12.64 -12.71
C THR A 189 27.54 12.96 -11.26
N PHE A 190 28.17 14.00 -10.73
CA PHE A 190 28.13 14.39 -9.31
C PHE A 190 28.77 13.38 -8.34
N GLY A 191 29.48 12.35 -8.82
CA GLY A 191 30.19 11.41 -7.96
C GLY A 191 29.30 10.42 -7.21
N ASN A 192 27.97 10.47 -7.42
CA ASN A 192 27.01 9.77 -6.59
C ASN A 192 25.75 9.38 -7.35
N ARG A 193 25.35 8.10 -7.31
CA ARG A 193 24.14 7.60 -7.98
C ARG A 193 22.87 8.33 -7.54
N VAL A 194 22.78 8.76 -6.28
CA VAL A 194 21.59 9.45 -5.75
C VAL A 194 21.40 10.79 -6.46
N TYR A 195 22.46 11.60 -6.52
CA TYR A 195 22.40 12.90 -7.20
C TYR A 195 22.26 12.76 -8.71
N TYR A 196 22.89 11.74 -9.31
CA TYR A 196 22.64 11.37 -10.71
C TYR A 196 21.16 11.07 -10.99
N ILE A 197 20.52 10.25 -10.15
CA ILE A 197 19.09 9.92 -10.31
C ILE A 197 18.23 11.17 -10.11
N ALA A 198 18.52 11.96 -9.08
CA ALA A 198 17.79 13.19 -8.75
C ALA A 198 17.78 14.16 -9.93
N ASP A 199 18.95 14.35 -10.55
CA ASP A 199 19.13 15.18 -11.74
C ASP A 199 18.35 14.62 -12.94
N LYS A 200 18.56 13.34 -13.30
CA LYS A 200 17.90 12.70 -14.45
C LYS A 200 16.38 12.64 -14.35
N LEU A 201 15.85 12.51 -13.13
CA LEU A 201 14.42 12.43 -12.89
C LEU A 201 13.77 13.78 -12.57
N HIS A 202 14.57 14.85 -12.42
CA HIS A 202 14.15 16.17 -11.96
C HIS A 202 13.35 16.14 -10.65
N VAL A 203 13.89 15.43 -9.65
CA VAL A 203 13.28 15.27 -8.32
C VAL A 203 14.31 15.46 -7.21
N PRO A 204 13.92 15.90 -6.00
CA PRO A 204 14.86 16.08 -4.90
C PRO A 204 15.58 14.80 -4.50
N ALA A 205 16.87 14.90 -4.15
CA ALA A 205 17.69 13.75 -3.72
C ALA A 205 17.14 13.06 -2.46
N SER A 206 16.63 13.83 -1.49
CA SER A 206 15.86 13.30 -0.34
C SER A 206 14.70 12.39 -0.75
N LEU A 207 13.97 12.73 -1.82
CA LEU A 207 12.89 11.89 -2.34
C LEU A 207 13.43 10.63 -3.00
N VAL A 208 14.52 10.73 -3.77
CA VAL A 208 15.19 9.56 -4.38
C VAL A 208 15.60 8.56 -3.30
N ASN A 209 16.33 9.03 -2.28
CA ASN A 209 16.84 8.17 -1.22
C ASN A 209 15.75 7.54 -0.36
N LYS A 210 14.61 8.22 -0.18
CA LYS A 210 13.42 7.64 0.45
C LYS A 210 12.97 6.35 -0.23
N TYR A 211 13.08 6.25 -1.56
CA TYR A 211 12.75 5.05 -2.31
C TYR A 211 13.92 4.06 -2.36
N LEU A 212 15.14 4.54 -2.61
CA LEU A 212 16.33 3.68 -2.70
C LEU A 212 16.64 2.95 -1.38
N ALA A 213 16.43 3.59 -0.23
CA ALA A 213 16.66 2.98 1.08
C ALA A 213 15.79 1.73 1.32
N LYS A 214 14.63 1.65 0.65
CA LYS A 214 13.74 0.48 0.69
C LYS A 214 14.20 -0.63 -0.27
N ARG A 215 15.02 -0.29 -1.27
CA ARG A 215 15.40 -1.17 -2.40
C ARG A 215 16.86 -0.90 -2.81
N LEU A 216 17.78 -1.25 -1.93
CA LEU A 216 19.22 -0.98 -2.09
C LEU A 216 19.86 -1.62 -3.32
N PHE A 217 19.28 -2.68 -3.88
CA PHE A 217 19.87 -3.38 -5.01
C PHE A 217 20.12 -2.48 -6.23
N VAL A 218 19.38 -1.37 -6.36
CA VAL A 218 19.60 -0.38 -7.44
C VAL A 218 20.93 0.33 -7.29
N LEU A 219 21.42 0.50 -6.06
CA LEU A 219 22.73 1.08 -5.78
C LEU A 219 23.87 0.08 -5.94
N GLU A 220 23.56 -1.22 -5.96
CA GLU A 220 24.55 -2.31 -5.97
C GLU A 220 24.65 -3.02 -7.32
N MET A 221 23.66 -2.87 -8.20
CA MET A 221 23.70 -3.45 -9.53
C MET A 221 24.74 -2.78 -10.43
N PRO A 222 25.22 -3.43 -11.50
CA PRO A 222 26.19 -2.84 -12.41
C PRO A 222 25.75 -1.48 -12.95
N LEU A 223 26.65 -0.48 -12.88
CA LEU A 223 26.32 0.91 -13.24
C LEU A 223 25.78 1.04 -14.67
N HIS A 224 26.38 0.33 -15.64
CA HIS A 224 25.95 0.39 -17.04
C HIS A 224 24.49 -0.09 -17.20
N MET A 225 24.12 -1.22 -16.60
CA MET A 225 22.75 -1.75 -16.66
C MET A 225 21.76 -0.75 -16.07
N PHE A 226 22.12 -0.16 -14.93
CA PHE A 226 21.30 0.85 -14.27
C PHE A 226 21.10 2.09 -15.16
N LYS A 227 22.19 2.67 -15.70
CA LYS A 227 22.13 3.87 -16.56
C LYS A 227 21.30 3.61 -17.81
N THR A 228 21.58 2.51 -18.53
CA THR A 228 20.84 2.17 -19.75
C THR A 228 19.36 1.96 -19.46
N ASN A 229 19.00 1.25 -18.39
CA ASN A 229 17.59 1.07 -18.03
C ASN A 229 16.90 2.39 -17.66
N LEU A 230 17.58 3.30 -16.96
CA LEU A 230 17.03 4.62 -16.63
C LEU A 230 16.80 5.45 -17.89
N GLU A 231 17.79 5.49 -18.78
CA GLU A 231 17.73 6.21 -20.06
C GLU A 231 16.63 5.64 -20.96
N LEU A 232 16.46 4.32 -21.00
CA LEU A 232 15.35 3.69 -21.70
C LEU A 232 14.01 4.14 -21.10
N MET A 233 13.81 4.04 -19.79
CA MET A 233 12.55 4.48 -19.18
C MET A 233 12.22 5.95 -19.47
N LEU A 234 13.23 6.83 -19.44
CA LEU A 234 13.06 8.25 -19.81
C LEU A 234 12.75 8.43 -21.30
N LYS A 235 13.46 7.73 -22.19
CA LYS A 235 13.24 7.76 -23.65
C LYS A 235 11.81 7.35 -24.02
N TYR A 236 11.25 6.35 -23.33
CA TYR A 236 9.88 5.88 -23.54
C TYR A 236 8.86 6.62 -22.66
N ASN A 237 9.19 7.83 -22.17
CA ASN A 237 8.31 8.73 -21.43
C ASN A 237 7.65 8.10 -20.18
N VAL A 238 8.38 7.24 -19.47
CA VAL A 238 7.92 6.72 -18.18
C VAL A 238 8.07 7.81 -17.12
N GLU A 239 6.96 8.19 -16.49
CA GLU A 239 6.93 9.26 -15.49
C GLU A 239 7.93 9.03 -14.33
N SER A 240 8.77 10.02 -14.02
CA SER A 240 9.82 9.96 -12.98
C SER A 240 9.33 9.42 -11.63
N LYS A 241 8.15 9.86 -11.18
CA LYS A 241 7.54 9.40 -9.93
C LYS A 241 7.18 7.91 -9.97
N ASN A 242 6.81 7.38 -11.14
CA ASN A 242 6.51 5.96 -11.28
C ASN A 242 7.78 5.11 -11.31
N ILE A 243 8.85 5.60 -11.94
CA ILE A 243 10.18 4.97 -11.91
C ILE A 243 10.64 4.77 -10.46
N LEU A 244 10.59 5.82 -9.62
CA LEU A 244 10.99 5.74 -8.22
C LEU A 244 10.12 4.79 -7.38
N LYS A 245 8.82 4.68 -7.70
CA LYS A 245 7.89 3.81 -6.97
C LYS A 245 8.09 2.32 -7.29
N ASP A 246 8.59 2.00 -8.49
CA ASP A 246 8.77 0.61 -8.94
C ASP A 246 10.19 0.38 -9.49
N LEU A 247 11.16 0.46 -8.57
CA LEU A 247 12.57 0.23 -8.84
C LEU A 247 12.91 -1.20 -9.31
N TRP A 248 11.99 -2.17 -9.16
CA TRP A 248 12.23 -3.55 -9.59
C TRP A 248 12.40 -3.69 -11.11
N ALA A 249 11.89 -2.74 -11.90
CA ALA A 249 12.11 -2.70 -13.33
C ALA A 249 13.60 -2.66 -13.71
N PHE A 250 14.48 -2.11 -12.86
CA PHE A 250 15.92 -2.06 -13.11
C PHE A 250 16.61 -3.42 -13.10
N ARG A 251 16.00 -4.47 -12.52
CA ARG A 251 16.62 -5.81 -12.50
C ARG A 251 16.61 -6.52 -13.84
N TYR A 252 15.80 -6.05 -14.79
CA TYR A 252 15.66 -6.69 -16.09
C TYR A 252 16.76 -6.24 -17.04
N ALA A 253 17.17 -7.14 -17.93
CA ALA A 253 18.19 -6.84 -18.93
C ALA A 253 17.72 -5.72 -19.88
N PRO A 254 18.58 -4.73 -20.23
CA PRO A 254 18.18 -3.58 -21.05
C PRO A 254 17.47 -3.93 -22.34
N ARG A 255 17.89 -5.01 -23.03
CA ARG A 255 17.21 -5.50 -24.24
C ARG A 255 15.74 -5.88 -23.99
N SER A 256 15.44 -6.51 -22.86
CA SER A 256 14.08 -6.89 -22.49
C SER A 256 13.24 -5.67 -22.11
N VAL A 257 13.84 -4.74 -21.37
CA VAL A 257 13.20 -3.45 -21.01
C VAL A 257 12.82 -2.69 -22.28
N GLU A 258 13.76 -2.49 -23.20
CA GLU A 258 13.51 -1.78 -24.44
C GLU A 258 12.43 -2.46 -25.29
N MET A 259 12.50 -3.78 -25.48
CA MET A 259 11.51 -4.53 -26.26
C MET A 259 10.08 -4.34 -25.72
N ARG A 260 9.91 -4.39 -24.40
CA ARG A 260 8.59 -4.23 -23.76
C ARG A 260 8.08 -2.79 -23.84
N LEU A 261 8.96 -1.80 -23.66
CA LEU A 261 8.58 -0.39 -23.79
C LEU A 261 8.25 -0.02 -25.24
N LYS A 262 8.99 -0.56 -26.23
CA LYS A 262 8.66 -0.43 -27.65
C LYS A 262 7.26 -0.94 -27.95
N ARG A 263 6.92 -2.15 -27.48
CA ARG A 263 5.59 -2.73 -27.65
C ARG A 263 4.49 -1.90 -27.01
N ALA A 264 4.75 -1.28 -25.85
CA ALA A 264 3.79 -0.39 -25.22
C ALA A 264 3.53 0.87 -26.06
N ILE A 265 4.57 1.47 -26.66
CA ILE A 265 4.40 2.59 -27.61
C ILE A 265 3.66 2.14 -28.87
N SER A 266 4.02 0.99 -29.46
CA SER A 266 3.36 0.48 -30.67
C SER A 266 1.87 0.22 -30.45
N ALA A 267 1.47 -0.17 -29.24
CA ALA A 267 0.07 -0.32 -28.84
C ALA A 267 -0.61 1.01 -28.46
N LYS A 268 0.03 2.16 -28.76
CA LYS A 268 -0.44 3.53 -28.44
C LYS A 268 -0.88 3.66 -26.97
N LYS A 269 -0.13 3.06 -26.05
CA LYS A 269 -0.44 3.12 -24.63
C LYS A 269 -0.26 4.54 -24.12
N ASP A 270 -1.34 5.11 -23.59
CA ASP A 270 -1.41 6.44 -22.98
C ASP A 270 -0.41 6.65 -21.85
N LYS A 271 -0.36 5.69 -20.91
CA LYS A 271 0.49 5.76 -19.72
C LYS A 271 1.36 4.51 -19.59
N ILE A 272 2.63 4.66 -19.95
CA ILE A 272 3.64 3.61 -19.77
C ILE A 272 4.10 3.57 -18.31
N MET A 273 4.14 2.37 -17.74
CA MET A 273 4.42 2.15 -16.32
C MET A 273 5.53 1.11 -16.13
N PRO A 274 6.40 1.23 -15.11
CA PRO A 274 7.49 0.26 -14.92
C PRO A 274 7.01 -1.17 -14.67
N TRP A 275 5.78 -1.38 -14.15
CA TRP A 275 5.24 -2.73 -13.97
C TRP A 275 5.11 -3.50 -15.31
N MET A 276 4.99 -2.80 -16.44
CA MET A 276 4.90 -3.41 -17.78
C MET A 276 6.21 -4.10 -18.17
N VAL A 277 7.34 -3.64 -17.62
CA VAL A 277 8.65 -4.26 -17.80
C VAL A 277 8.74 -5.59 -17.04
N ARG A 278 8.12 -5.66 -15.85
CA ARG A 278 8.29 -6.82 -14.94
C ARG A 278 7.19 -7.88 -15.04
N CYS A 279 6.01 -7.54 -15.55
CA CYS A 279 4.87 -8.44 -15.51
C CYS A 279 5.05 -9.68 -16.42
N PRO A 280 4.32 -10.78 -16.17
CA PRO A 280 4.27 -11.90 -17.10
C PRO A 280 3.81 -11.45 -18.50
N GLU A 281 4.28 -12.14 -19.54
CA GLU A 281 4.00 -11.79 -20.94
C GLU A 281 2.50 -11.77 -21.24
N SER A 282 1.75 -12.75 -20.73
CA SER A 282 0.29 -12.80 -20.88
C SER A 282 -0.43 -11.57 -20.31
N ILE A 283 0.09 -11.01 -19.21
CA ILE A 283 -0.46 -9.79 -18.59
C ILE A 283 -0.13 -8.56 -19.42
N LEU A 284 1.10 -8.47 -19.94
CA LEU A 284 1.49 -7.39 -20.84
C LEU A 284 0.62 -7.42 -22.10
N GLN A 285 0.56 -8.56 -22.79
CA GLN A 285 -0.22 -8.74 -24.01
C GLN A 285 -1.68 -8.35 -23.80
N LYS A 286 -2.33 -8.84 -22.74
CA LYS A 286 -3.71 -8.46 -22.41
C LYS A 286 -3.87 -6.95 -22.20
N SER A 287 -2.95 -6.31 -21.51
CA SER A 287 -2.98 -4.85 -21.27
C SER A 287 -2.78 -4.02 -22.54
N LEU A 288 -1.96 -4.52 -23.47
CA LEU A 288 -1.74 -3.87 -24.77
C LEU A 288 -2.94 -4.08 -25.69
N GLN A 289 -3.49 -5.30 -25.73
CA GLN A 289 -4.69 -5.62 -26.51
C GLN A 289 -5.87 -4.73 -26.12
N ILE A 290 -6.11 -4.55 -24.82
CA ILE A 290 -7.18 -3.64 -24.35
C ILE A 290 -7.03 -2.23 -24.93
N SER A 291 -5.79 -1.72 -25.04
CA SER A 291 -5.57 -0.38 -25.61
C SER A 291 -5.81 -0.36 -27.12
N LEU A 292 -5.42 -1.42 -27.84
CA LEU A 292 -5.72 -1.56 -29.26
C LEU A 292 -7.22 -1.69 -29.52
N ASP A 293 -7.93 -2.52 -28.75
CA ASP A 293 -9.38 -2.69 -28.86
C ASP A 293 -10.13 -1.39 -28.54
N ASP A 294 -9.69 -0.67 -27.50
CA ASP A 294 -10.29 0.63 -27.16
C ASP A 294 -10.08 1.66 -28.29
N LEU A 295 -8.92 1.63 -28.96
CA LEU A 295 -8.63 2.48 -30.13
C LEU A 295 -9.43 2.07 -31.37
N GLU A 296 -9.62 0.78 -31.62
CA GLU A 296 -10.43 0.28 -32.72
C GLU A 296 -11.89 0.73 -32.59
N ILE A 297 -12.42 0.73 -31.35
CA ILE A 297 -13.80 1.15 -31.06
C ILE A 297 -13.95 2.67 -31.16
N LEU A 298 -13.02 3.43 -30.58
CA LEU A 298 -13.09 4.89 -30.55
C LEU A 298 -12.78 5.50 -31.92
N GLY A 299 -11.80 4.96 -32.65
CA GLY A 299 -11.19 5.65 -33.78
C GLY A 299 -10.58 6.97 -33.32
N ASP A 300 -10.95 8.06 -33.99
CA ASP A 300 -10.52 9.42 -33.63
C ASP A 300 -11.43 10.11 -32.61
N ARG A 301 -12.48 9.42 -32.13
CA ARG A 301 -13.49 9.98 -31.23
C ARG A 301 -13.08 9.89 -29.77
N THR A 302 -13.61 10.80 -28.98
CA THR A 302 -13.57 10.72 -27.51
C THR A 302 -14.59 9.69 -26.99
N PRO A 303 -14.42 9.16 -25.76
CA PRO A 303 -15.43 8.30 -25.14
C PRO A 303 -16.82 8.93 -25.03
N ALA A 304 -16.89 10.25 -24.85
CA ALA A 304 -18.16 10.97 -24.77
C ALA A 304 -18.84 11.05 -26.13
N GLU A 305 -18.11 11.37 -27.19
CA GLU A 305 -18.61 11.35 -28.58
C GLU A 305 -19.09 9.95 -28.96
N TYR A 306 -18.31 8.91 -28.66
CA TYR A 306 -18.72 7.53 -28.94
C TYR A 306 -20.05 7.17 -28.24
N ILE A 307 -20.20 7.48 -26.95
CA ILE A 307 -21.45 7.20 -26.23
C ILE A 307 -22.60 8.05 -26.76
N GLY A 308 -22.33 9.32 -27.08
CA GLY A 308 -23.28 10.24 -27.71
C GLY A 308 -23.83 9.68 -29.02
N ASP A 309 -22.95 9.36 -29.97
CA ASP A 309 -23.30 8.75 -31.26
C ASP A 309 -24.16 7.50 -31.08
N ARG A 310 -23.76 6.60 -30.17
CA ARG A 310 -24.42 5.32 -29.94
C ARG A 310 -25.81 5.46 -29.32
N LEU A 311 -26.06 6.51 -28.56
CA LEU A 311 -27.35 6.80 -27.93
C LEU A 311 -28.15 7.87 -28.67
N GLY A 312 -27.57 8.55 -29.68
CA GLY A 312 -28.18 9.67 -30.39
C GLY A 312 -28.25 10.96 -29.57
N PHE A 313 -27.23 11.24 -28.76
CA PHE A 313 -27.04 12.50 -28.02
C PHE A 313 -25.81 13.24 -28.56
N ASN A 314 -25.75 14.55 -28.35
CA ASN A 314 -24.52 15.30 -28.67
C ASN A 314 -23.41 15.02 -27.62
N ALA A 315 -22.18 15.41 -27.92
CA ALA A 315 -21.02 15.13 -27.05
C ALA A 315 -21.13 15.77 -25.65
N GLU A 316 -21.72 16.96 -25.55
CA GLU A 316 -21.91 17.68 -24.28
C GLU A 316 -22.95 17.00 -23.39
N GLU A 317 -24.07 16.58 -23.97
CA GLU A 317 -25.12 15.80 -23.33
C GLU A 317 -24.58 14.44 -22.86
N ALA A 318 -23.82 13.75 -23.71
CA ALA A 318 -23.17 12.48 -23.35
C ALA A 318 -22.18 12.68 -22.20
N MET A 319 -21.41 13.76 -22.21
CA MET A 319 -20.52 14.12 -21.11
C MET A 319 -21.29 14.41 -19.82
N CYS A 320 -22.44 15.09 -19.91
CA CYS A 320 -23.35 15.30 -18.77
C CYS A 320 -23.87 13.96 -18.19
N ILE A 321 -24.29 13.03 -19.05
CA ILE A 321 -24.71 11.67 -18.68
C ILE A 321 -23.56 10.93 -17.96
N MET A 322 -22.33 10.99 -18.48
CA MET A 322 -21.16 10.38 -17.84
C MET A 322 -20.80 11.06 -16.51
N ASN A 323 -21.04 12.37 -16.38
CA ASN A 323 -20.76 13.12 -15.15
C ASN A 323 -21.73 12.77 -14.02
N LYS A 324 -22.97 12.33 -14.33
CA LYS A 324 -23.91 11.81 -13.32
C LYS A 324 -23.33 10.60 -12.57
N HIS A 325 -22.47 9.80 -13.21
CA HIS A 325 -21.72 8.72 -12.54
C HIS A 325 -20.26 8.65 -13.04
N PRO A 326 -19.33 9.39 -12.41
CA PRO A 326 -17.97 9.57 -12.92
C PRO A 326 -17.14 8.29 -13.09
N GLN A 327 -17.57 7.17 -12.49
CA GLN A 327 -16.91 5.88 -12.66
C GLN A 327 -17.03 5.35 -14.09
N VAL A 328 -18.05 5.77 -14.86
CA VAL A 328 -18.21 5.38 -16.28
C VAL A 328 -16.97 5.75 -17.09
N LYS A 329 -16.36 6.92 -16.82
CA LYS A 329 -15.14 7.39 -17.50
C LYS A 329 -13.93 6.46 -17.34
N LYS A 330 -13.96 5.55 -16.36
CA LYS A 330 -12.87 4.59 -16.08
C LYS A 330 -13.14 3.19 -16.65
N VAL A 331 -14.32 2.97 -17.23
CA VAL A 331 -14.70 1.69 -17.82
C VAL A 331 -14.09 1.59 -19.22
N ARG A 332 -13.65 0.39 -19.60
CA ARG A 332 -13.10 0.09 -20.93
C ARG A 332 -14.17 0.27 -22.00
N MET A 333 -13.76 0.70 -23.19
CA MET A 333 -14.70 0.96 -24.28
C MET A 333 -15.28 -0.32 -24.85
N THR A 334 -14.49 -1.39 -24.93
CA THR A 334 -14.95 -2.76 -25.24
C THR A 334 -16.17 -3.16 -24.42
N LYS A 335 -16.07 -3.01 -23.10
CA LYS A 335 -17.17 -3.32 -22.19
C LYS A 335 -18.37 -2.39 -22.38
N ILE A 336 -18.15 -1.09 -22.56
CA ILE A 336 -19.25 -0.14 -22.80
C ILE A 336 -20.00 -0.52 -24.08
N LYS A 337 -19.26 -0.83 -25.16
CA LYS A 337 -19.83 -1.29 -26.43
C LYS A 337 -20.69 -2.53 -26.23
N GLU A 338 -20.15 -3.58 -25.61
CA GLU A 338 -20.87 -4.84 -25.34
C GLU A 338 -22.17 -4.62 -24.55
N VAL A 339 -22.11 -3.80 -23.49
CA VAL A 339 -23.29 -3.51 -22.66
C VAL A 339 -24.32 -2.69 -23.44
N LEU A 340 -23.89 -1.68 -24.22
CA LEU A 340 -24.80 -0.89 -25.04
C LEU A 340 -25.44 -1.72 -26.17
N ASP A 341 -24.65 -2.55 -26.86
CA ASP A 341 -25.12 -3.47 -27.90
C ASP A 341 -26.23 -4.37 -27.33
N TYR A 342 -26.02 -4.94 -26.14
CA TYR A 342 -27.03 -5.76 -25.46
C TYR A 342 -28.30 -4.96 -25.09
N LEU A 343 -28.13 -3.81 -24.41
CA LEU A 343 -29.26 -3.04 -23.90
C LEU A 343 -30.16 -2.51 -25.02
N LEU A 344 -29.57 -2.01 -26.10
CA LEU A 344 -30.29 -1.45 -27.25
C LEU A 344 -30.88 -2.55 -28.14
N ASN A 345 -30.07 -3.57 -28.49
CA ASN A 345 -30.45 -4.53 -29.54
C ASN A 345 -31.19 -5.75 -29.00
N GLU A 346 -30.74 -6.34 -27.90
CA GLU A 346 -31.33 -7.57 -27.34
C GLU A 346 -32.42 -7.25 -26.30
N ALA A 347 -32.14 -6.38 -25.34
CA ALA A 347 -33.05 -6.06 -24.24
C ALA A 347 -34.08 -4.97 -24.59
N LYS A 348 -33.93 -4.31 -25.75
CA LYS A 348 -34.86 -3.31 -26.31
C LYS A 348 -35.18 -2.16 -25.34
N PHE A 349 -34.18 -1.70 -24.59
CA PHE A 349 -34.31 -0.46 -23.82
C PHE A 349 -34.13 0.76 -24.73
N THR A 350 -34.85 1.83 -24.42
CA THR A 350 -34.73 3.11 -25.12
C THR A 350 -33.43 3.83 -24.71
N ARG A 351 -32.93 4.67 -25.62
CA ARG A 351 -31.76 5.52 -25.37
C ARG A 351 -31.89 6.38 -24.09
N HIS A 352 -33.09 6.87 -23.80
CA HIS A 352 -33.35 7.72 -22.64
C HIS A 352 -33.33 6.93 -21.33
N GLU A 353 -33.86 5.70 -21.30
CA GLU A 353 -33.81 4.82 -20.12
C GLU A 353 -32.36 4.48 -19.73
N ILE A 354 -31.49 4.25 -20.73
CA ILE A 354 -30.06 3.99 -20.53
C ILE A 354 -29.37 5.26 -20.00
N ALA A 355 -29.64 6.42 -20.60
CA ALA A 355 -29.07 7.70 -20.21
C ALA A 355 -29.44 8.14 -18.79
N GLN A 356 -30.62 7.75 -18.28
CA GLN A 356 -31.02 8.04 -16.91
C GLN A 356 -30.28 7.19 -15.87
N VAL A 357 -29.71 6.04 -16.27
CA VAL A 357 -28.99 5.13 -15.36
C VAL A 357 -27.57 4.84 -15.88
N PRO A 358 -26.66 5.84 -15.94
CA PRO A 358 -25.31 5.65 -16.48
C PRO A 358 -24.50 4.57 -15.74
N ARG A 359 -24.84 4.33 -14.47
CA ARG A 359 -24.22 3.29 -13.63
C ARG A 359 -24.30 1.89 -14.25
N ILE A 360 -25.29 1.61 -15.10
CA ILE A 360 -25.43 0.30 -15.76
C ILE A 360 -24.19 -0.07 -16.58
N LEU A 361 -23.53 0.93 -17.18
CA LEU A 361 -22.31 0.75 -17.98
C LEU A 361 -21.11 0.26 -17.15
N CYS A 362 -21.17 0.40 -15.82
CA CYS A 362 -20.14 -0.11 -14.92
C CYS A 362 -20.31 -1.61 -14.60
N HIS A 363 -21.47 -2.21 -14.83
CA HIS A 363 -21.73 -3.62 -14.55
C HIS A 363 -21.23 -4.54 -15.68
N SER A 364 -20.84 -5.77 -15.35
CA SER A 364 -20.44 -6.78 -16.35
C SER A 364 -21.65 -7.20 -17.18
N LEU A 365 -21.45 -7.44 -18.48
CA LEU A 365 -22.48 -7.93 -19.37
C LEU A 365 -23.13 -9.21 -18.82
N GLU A 366 -22.33 -10.16 -18.36
CA GLU A 366 -22.79 -11.42 -17.77
C GLU A 366 -23.78 -11.21 -16.63
N THR A 367 -23.45 -10.33 -15.66
CA THR A 367 -24.34 -10.03 -14.53
C THR A 367 -25.62 -9.33 -14.98
N THR A 368 -25.52 -8.44 -15.97
CA THR A 368 -26.68 -7.77 -16.55
C THR A 368 -27.59 -8.76 -17.29
N LYS A 369 -27.03 -9.67 -18.09
CA LYS A 369 -27.76 -10.75 -18.78
C LYS A 369 -28.43 -11.70 -17.79
N GLN A 370 -27.68 -12.18 -16.80
CA GLN A 370 -28.20 -13.07 -15.76
C GLN A 370 -29.41 -12.45 -15.05
N ARG A 371 -29.27 -11.22 -14.55
CA ARG A 371 -30.37 -10.54 -13.83
C ARG A 371 -31.57 -10.27 -14.73
N MET A 372 -31.33 -9.93 -15.99
CA MET A 372 -32.43 -9.74 -16.93
C MET A 372 -33.16 -11.05 -17.23
N GLU A 373 -32.45 -12.16 -17.35
CA GLU A 373 -33.06 -13.47 -17.60
C GLU A 373 -33.86 -13.95 -16.38
N GLU A 374 -33.31 -13.80 -15.17
CA GLU A 374 -34.03 -14.08 -13.92
C GLU A 374 -35.33 -13.24 -13.82
N LEU A 375 -35.27 -11.93 -14.12
CA LEU A 375 -36.47 -11.09 -14.11
C LEU A 375 -37.49 -11.53 -15.15
N LYS A 376 -37.05 -11.89 -16.37
CA LYS A 376 -37.92 -12.41 -17.43
C LYS A 376 -38.62 -13.71 -17.04
N GLN A 377 -37.91 -14.64 -16.39
CA GLN A 377 -38.49 -15.92 -15.92
C GLN A 377 -39.65 -15.71 -14.95
N HIS A 378 -39.61 -14.65 -14.15
CA HIS A 378 -40.67 -14.28 -13.22
C HIS A 378 -41.69 -13.27 -13.80
N GLY A 379 -41.72 -13.08 -15.12
CA GLY A 379 -42.63 -12.15 -15.80
C GLY A 379 -42.38 -10.68 -15.47
N CYS A 380 -41.24 -10.34 -14.86
CA CYS A 380 -40.89 -8.99 -14.49
C CYS A 380 -40.14 -8.31 -15.63
N ARG A 381 -40.73 -7.26 -16.22
CA ARG A 381 -39.99 -6.30 -17.04
C ARG A 381 -39.75 -5.04 -16.20
N PRO A 382 -38.53 -4.80 -15.70
CA PRO A 382 -38.28 -3.64 -14.86
C PRO A 382 -38.48 -2.35 -15.68
N SER A 383 -39.26 -1.41 -15.14
CA SER A 383 -39.48 -0.08 -15.73
C SER A 383 -38.23 0.81 -15.71
N SER A 384 -37.19 0.42 -14.97
CA SER A 384 -35.94 1.14 -14.88
C SER A 384 -34.75 0.20 -14.70
N LEU A 385 -33.62 0.54 -15.33
CA LEU A 385 -32.35 -0.18 -15.19
C LEU A 385 -31.72 -0.05 -13.80
N VAL A 386 -32.27 0.78 -12.92
CA VAL A 386 -31.76 0.98 -11.55
C VAL A 386 -31.66 -0.33 -10.79
N ILE A 387 -32.65 -1.24 -10.94
CA ILE A 387 -32.67 -2.51 -10.22
C ILE A 387 -31.49 -3.42 -10.60
N LEU A 388 -31.10 -3.41 -11.87
CA LEU A 388 -29.96 -4.17 -12.37
C LEU A 388 -28.63 -3.67 -11.81
N CYS A 389 -28.59 -2.42 -11.33
CA CYS A 389 -27.40 -1.79 -10.76
C CYS A 389 -27.27 -1.98 -9.23
N LYS A 390 -28.27 -2.58 -8.58
CA LYS A 390 -28.30 -2.76 -7.12
C LYS A 390 -27.32 -3.83 -6.64
N SER A 391 -27.00 -3.80 -5.34
CA SER A 391 -26.20 -4.86 -4.72
C SER A 391 -26.91 -6.22 -4.82
N LYS A 392 -26.19 -7.34 -4.67
CA LYS A 392 -26.79 -8.68 -4.70
C LYS A 392 -27.93 -8.81 -3.69
N ARG A 393 -27.73 -8.31 -2.46
CA ARG A 393 -28.73 -8.35 -1.38
C ARG A 393 -29.99 -7.56 -1.72
N GLU A 394 -29.86 -6.35 -2.23
CA GLU A 394 -31.01 -5.50 -2.60
C GLU A 394 -31.76 -6.06 -3.80
N TYR A 395 -31.03 -6.57 -4.80
CA TYR A 395 -31.63 -7.21 -5.96
C TYR A 395 -32.44 -8.45 -5.56
N SER A 396 -31.89 -9.33 -4.72
CA SER A 396 -32.64 -10.50 -4.22
C SER A 396 -33.86 -10.11 -3.38
N LYS A 397 -33.78 -9.06 -2.56
CA LYS A 397 -34.93 -8.55 -1.81
C LYS A 397 -36.05 -8.09 -2.75
N PHE A 398 -35.70 -7.36 -3.81
CA PHE A 398 -36.66 -6.91 -4.81
C PHE A 398 -37.29 -8.11 -5.53
N LEU A 399 -36.47 -9.07 -5.97
CA LEU A 399 -36.95 -10.26 -6.67
C LEU A 399 -37.90 -11.08 -5.79
N ASN A 400 -37.54 -11.33 -4.54
CA ASN A 400 -38.40 -12.05 -3.59
C ASN A 400 -39.71 -11.28 -3.34
N SER A 401 -39.64 -9.96 -3.15
CA SER A 401 -40.84 -9.13 -3.01
C SER A 401 -41.74 -9.19 -4.24
N TRP A 402 -41.16 -9.26 -5.45
CA TRP A 402 -41.91 -9.39 -6.69
C TRP A 402 -42.60 -10.76 -6.77
N ILE A 403 -41.85 -11.83 -6.48
CA ILE A 403 -42.38 -13.20 -6.43
C ILE A 403 -43.50 -13.31 -5.40
N ASP A 404 -43.33 -12.72 -4.21
CA ASP A 404 -44.32 -12.74 -3.13
C ASP A 404 -45.61 -11.99 -3.49
N GLN A 405 -45.49 -10.91 -4.27
CA GLN A 405 -46.63 -10.10 -4.72
C GLN A 405 -47.35 -10.71 -5.94
N TYR A 406 -46.62 -11.41 -6.80
CA TYR A 406 -47.13 -11.98 -8.05
C TYR A 406 -47.23 -13.51 -8.00
N ASN A 407 -47.39 -14.08 -6.81
CA ASN A 407 -47.57 -15.52 -6.62
C ASN A 407 -49.02 -15.92 -6.99
N PRO A 408 -49.27 -16.61 -8.12
CA PRO A 408 -50.62 -16.95 -8.58
C PRO A 408 -51.40 -17.84 -7.60
N ASN A 409 -50.71 -18.49 -6.66
CA ASN A 409 -51.32 -19.38 -5.67
C ASN A 409 -51.88 -18.66 -4.42
N LYS A 410 -51.54 -17.39 -4.18
CA LYS A 410 -52.09 -16.63 -3.04
C LYS A 410 -53.49 -16.06 -3.32
N SER A 411 -53.82 -15.84 -4.59
CA SER A 411 -55.17 -15.43 -5.03
C SER A 411 -56.18 -16.58 -4.97
N ILE A 412 -55.73 -17.82 -5.14
CA ILE A 412 -56.61 -19.00 -5.08
C ILE A 412 -56.97 -19.31 -3.62
N GLN A 413 -56.00 -19.32 -2.70
CA GLN A 413 -56.27 -19.53 -1.27
C GLN A 413 -57.12 -18.41 -0.64
N LYS A 414 -57.02 -17.16 -1.11
CA LYS A 414 -57.90 -16.08 -0.62
C LYS A 414 -59.34 -16.17 -1.12
N ASN A 415 -59.57 -16.83 -2.25
CA ASN A 415 -60.92 -17.05 -2.77
C ASN A 415 -61.56 -18.29 -2.13
N GLU A 416 -60.81 -19.37 -1.90
CA GLU A 416 -61.27 -20.56 -1.17
C GLU A 416 -61.63 -20.24 0.30
N ILE A 417 -60.83 -19.41 0.98
CA ILE A 417 -61.11 -18.98 2.37
C ILE A 417 -62.30 -18.00 2.44
N LYS A 418 -62.66 -17.33 1.33
CA LYS A 418 -63.86 -16.49 1.28
C LYS A 418 -65.13 -17.31 1.03
N GLU A 419 -65.07 -18.33 0.18
CA GLU A 419 -66.20 -19.22 -0.09
C GLU A 419 -66.56 -20.11 1.12
N GLU A 420 -65.60 -20.52 1.95
CA GLU A 420 -65.88 -21.25 3.21
C GLU A 420 -66.52 -20.37 4.31
N ASN A 421 -66.24 -19.06 4.32
CA ASN A 421 -66.79 -18.15 5.33
C ASN A 421 -68.17 -17.57 4.96
N ASP A 422 -68.54 -17.56 3.68
CA ASP A 422 -69.88 -17.14 3.24
C ASP A 422 -70.90 -18.32 3.22
N GLN A 423 -70.46 -19.55 3.52
CA GLN A 423 -71.31 -20.75 3.65
C GLN A 423 -71.51 -21.23 5.11
N SER A 424 -70.98 -20.52 6.11
CA SER A 424 -71.12 -20.85 7.54
C SER A 424 -72.08 -19.93 8.29
#